data_AF-A0A139AZP3-F1
#
_entry.id   AF-A0A139AZP3-F1
#
_cell.length_a   1.000
_cell.length_b   1.000
_cell.length_c   1.000
_cell.angle_alpha   90.00
_cell.angle_beta   90.00
_cell.angle_gamma   90.00
#
_symmetry.space_group_name_H-M   'P 1'
#
loop_
_entity.id
_entity.type
_entity.pdbx_description
1 polymer ?
#
loop_
_entity_poly.entity_id
_entity_poly.type
_entity_poly.pdbx_seq_one_letter_code
_entity_poly.pdbx_strand_id
1 'polypeptide(L)'
;MLRGTPAIITLSSRLGLQHTGFAISRHLASVSAAAAAHERHPVGVGHQDGNSLSLKSEVTWLGDLPIVQPLPVRREFREHKLSSEELEKWKVGVGYHRVAETWSDKVAFALVKMLRYPTDVFFRKKYIHRAVLLETVAAVPGMVAGALRHLTSLRRMRHDGGWITHLLHEAENERMHLMTWTKIFNPRPWERLLVLAVQGVFWNAYFVVYLLFPKVAHRFVGYLEEEAVVSYTHFLHSIDNGSIENSPAPRIAIDYWNLKDDAKLRDVVLAVRADEAAHRDVNHHLADRLIHAREDLREPFQPDFEIVDTSARYEKVDSQGKRVGPTADNEGLIPRVDMKLKA
;
A
#
# COMPACT_ATOMS: atom_id res chain seq x y z
N MET A 1 85.76 21.25 -14.08
CA MET A 1 86.14 20.83 -12.72
C MET A 1 84.87 20.93 -11.87
N LEU A 2 84.34 19.97 -11.11
CA LEU A 2 84.61 18.59 -10.69
C LEU A 2 83.21 18.08 -10.24
N ARG A 3 82.63 17.04 -10.87
CA ARG A 3 82.47 15.65 -10.36
C ARG A 3 82.12 15.53 -8.86
N GLY A 4 81.05 14.79 -8.57
CA GLY A 4 80.81 14.21 -7.23
C GLY A 4 79.45 13.53 -7.01
N THR A 5 79.25 12.34 -7.57
CA THR A 5 78.46 11.27 -6.93
C THR A 5 79.47 10.31 -6.27
N PRO A 6 79.17 9.61 -5.15
CA PRO A 6 78.41 8.35 -5.24
C PRO A 6 77.65 7.85 -3.97
N ALA A 7 76.94 6.72 -4.17
CA ALA A 7 76.59 5.60 -3.26
C ALA A 7 75.55 5.82 -2.14
N ILE A 8 74.33 5.25 -2.20
CA ILE A 8 73.91 3.84 -2.03
C ILE A 8 74.02 3.36 -0.57
N ILE A 9 72.88 3.30 0.13
CA ILE A 9 72.52 2.21 1.05
C ILE A 9 71.06 1.79 0.77
N THR A 10 70.93 0.52 0.45
CA THR A 10 69.72 -0.25 0.17
C THR A 10 69.07 -0.68 1.49
N LEU A 11 67.74 -0.59 1.61
CA LEU A 11 66.98 -1.55 2.40
C LEU A 11 65.62 -1.85 1.74
N SER A 12 65.38 -3.14 1.57
CA SER A 12 64.31 -3.79 0.82
C SER A 12 63.08 -4.05 1.70
N SER A 13 61.87 -3.87 1.13
CA SER A 13 60.72 -4.78 1.24
C SER A 13 59.53 -4.14 0.49
N ARG A 14 59.32 -4.49 -0.78
CA ARG A 14 58.32 -5.47 -1.25
C ARG A 14 56.93 -5.33 -0.61
N LEU A 15 56.03 -4.67 -1.33
CA LEU A 15 54.76 -5.27 -1.79
C LEU A 15 54.21 -4.41 -2.92
N GLY A 16 54.32 -4.94 -4.15
CA GLY A 16 53.89 -4.27 -5.37
C GLY A 16 52.38 -4.31 -5.52
N LEU A 17 51.80 -3.14 -5.78
CA LEU A 17 50.52 -3.03 -6.47
C LEU A 17 50.80 -3.06 -7.98
N GLN A 18 50.31 -4.10 -8.65
CA GLN A 18 50.03 -4.06 -10.08
C GLN A 18 48.67 -4.70 -10.36
N HIS A 19 47.81 -3.91 -11.00
CA HIS A 19 46.77 -4.27 -11.96
C HIS A 19 45.95 -5.56 -11.74
N THR A 20 44.68 -5.40 -11.37
CA THR A 20 43.59 -6.31 -11.77
C THR A 20 42.34 -5.52 -12.16
N GLY A 21 42.32 -5.08 -13.42
CA GLY A 21 41.07 -4.93 -14.16
C GLY A 21 40.62 -6.30 -14.66
N PHE A 22 39.31 -6.47 -14.86
CA PHE A 22 38.69 -7.59 -15.59
C PHE A 22 38.61 -8.96 -14.86
N ALA A 23 37.68 -9.10 -13.90
CA ALA A 23 37.27 -10.42 -13.41
C ALA A 23 35.86 -10.46 -12.78
N ILE A 24 34.82 -9.89 -13.40
CA ILE A 24 33.42 -10.24 -13.09
C ILE A 24 32.62 -10.29 -14.39
N SER A 25 32.92 -11.25 -15.27
CA SER A 25 32.05 -11.55 -16.43
C SER A 25 32.25 -12.97 -17.02
N ARG A 26 32.82 -13.91 -16.26
CA ARG A 26 33.07 -15.29 -16.73
C ARG A 26 32.39 -16.40 -15.92
N HIS A 27 31.45 -16.06 -15.04
CA HIS A 27 30.68 -17.06 -14.29
C HIS A 27 29.22 -17.24 -14.74
N LEU A 28 28.77 -16.53 -15.77
CA LEU A 28 27.43 -16.69 -16.34
C LEU A 28 27.41 -17.32 -17.75
N ALA A 29 28.57 -17.62 -18.33
CA ALA A 29 28.66 -18.15 -19.70
C ALA A 29 28.94 -19.67 -19.78
N SER A 30 29.22 -20.36 -18.67
CA SER A 30 29.45 -21.82 -18.68
C SER A 30 28.18 -22.66 -18.48
N VAL A 31 27.05 -22.02 -18.14
CA VAL A 31 25.76 -22.74 -17.93
C VAL A 31 24.96 -22.84 -19.24
N SER A 32 25.27 -22.04 -20.26
CA SER A 32 24.47 -22.00 -21.50
C SER A 32 25.03 -22.83 -22.66
N ALA A 33 26.24 -23.38 -22.56
CA ALA A 33 26.90 -24.08 -23.68
C ALA A 33 26.82 -25.62 -23.61
N ALA A 34 26.34 -26.19 -22.50
CA ALA A 34 26.25 -27.65 -22.33
C ALA A 34 24.92 -28.27 -22.83
N ALA A 35 23.97 -27.45 -23.31
CA ALA A 35 22.63 -27.91 -23.71
C ALA A 35 22.49 -28.24 -25.21
N ALA A 36 23.55 -28.13 -26.02
CA ALA A 36 23.45 -28.23 -27.47
C ALA A 36 24.58 -29.08 -28.09
N ALA A 37 24.72 -30.34 -27.67
CA ALA A 37 25.39 -31.38 -28.46
C ALA A 37 25.20 -32.76 -27.83
N HIS A 38 24.17 -33.51 -28.24
CA HIS A 38 24.36 -34.89 -28.73
C HIS A 38 23.02 -35.56 -29.08
N GLU A 39 22.80 -35.77 -30.38
CA GLU A 39 22.03 -36.89 -30.89
C GLU A 39 22.99 -37.89 -31.56
N ARG A 40 22.65 -39.19 -31.43
CA ARG A 40 22.87 -40.37 -32.31
C ARG A 40 23.56 -41.61 -31.68
N HIS A 41 22.70 -42.56 -31.27
CA HIS A 41 22.73 -44.04 -31.51
C HIS A 41 23.88 -44.95 -30.95
N PRO A 42 23.73 -46.31 -30.86
CA PRO A 42 23.12 -47.00 -29.71
C PRO A 42 23.91 -48.26 -29.19
N VAL A 43 23.38 -48.89 -28.14
CA VAL A 43 23.60 -50.29 -27.63
C VAL A 43 24.85 -50.59 -26.78
N GLY A 44 24.61 -51.11 -25.57
CA GLY A 44 25.59 -51.83 -24.74
C GLY A 44 25.09 -52.13 -23.32
N VAL A 45 24.93 -53.42 -23.02
CA VAL A 45 24.37 -54.04 -21.79
C VAL A 45 25.31 -53.90 -20.58
N GLY A 46 24.78 -53.76 -19.34
CA GLY A 46 25.53 -54.18 -18.13
C GLY A 46 25.25 -53.46 -16.80
N HIS A 47 24.32 -54.01 -16.02
CA HIS A 47 24.35 -54.23 -14.55
C HIS A 47 24.82 -53.17 -13.52
N GLN A 48 23.86 -52.77 -12.68
CA GLN A 48 23.82 -52.56 -11.21
C GLN A 48 24.67 -51.48 -10.49
N ASP A 49 23.90 -50.52 -9.96
CA ASP A 49 23.75 -50.11 -8.55
C ASP A 49 24.89 -49.36 -7.81
N GLY A 50 24.57 -48.13 -7.40
CA GLY A 50 25.33 -47.41 -6.38
C GLY A 50 25.07 -45.90 -6.33
N ASN A 51 23.91 -45.49 -5.78
CA ASN A 51 23.61 -44.16 -5.26
C ASN A 51 23.86 -42.94 -6.18
N SER A 52 22.99 -42.73 -7.16
CA SER A 52 22.54 -41.36 -7.45
C SER A 52 21.12 -41.24 -6.92
N LEU A 53 20.93 -40.51 -5.81
CA LEU A 53 19.61 -40.03 -5.41
C LEU A 53 19.07 -39.17 -6.56
N SER A 54 18.28 -39.80 -7.41
CA SER A 54 17.49 -39.14 -8.44
C SER A 54 16.53 -38.19 -7.72
N LEU A 55 16.87 -36.90 -7.71
CA LEU A 55 15.98 -35.78 -7.33
C LEU A 55 14.84 -35.63 -8.34
N LYS A 56 14.16 -36.72 -8.70
CA LYS A 56 13.03 -36.75 -9.61
C LYS A 56 12.07 -37.84 -9.13
N SER A 57 11.26 -37.53 -8.09
CA SER A 57 9.91 -38.12 -7.89
C SER A 57 9.18 -37.84 -6.56
N GLU A 58 9.62 -37.00 -5.61
CA GLU A 58 8.97 -36.98 -4.27
C GLU A 58 8.51 -35.61 -3.72
N VAL A 59 8.12 -34.65 -4.56
CA VAL A 59 7.42 -33.44 -4.06
C VAL A 59 6.12 -33.24 -4.83
N THR A 60 5.11 -34.04 -4.48
CA THR A 60 3.76 -34.02 -5.10
C THR A 60 2.98 -32.74 -4.79
N TRP A 61 3.16 -32.17 -3.59
CA TRP A 61 2.44 -30.97 -3.12
C TRP A 61 2.73 -29.69 -3.91
N LEU A 62 3.82 -29.63 -4.68
CA LEU A 62 4.13 -28.48 -5.54
C LEU A 62 3.16 -28.40 -6.75
N GLY A 63 2.65 -29.54 -7.22
CA GLY A 63 1.62 -29.60 -8.26
C GLY A 63 0.23 -29.22 -7.77
N ASP A 64 0.01 -29.26 -6.44
CA ASP A 64 -1.28 -29.06 -5.78
C ASP A 64 -1.35 -27.74 -4.99
N LEU A 65 -0.43 -26.79 -5.22
CA LEU A 65 -0.52 -25.48 -4.60
C LEU A 65 -1.86 -24.83 -4.96
N PRO A 66 -2.77 -24.58 -3.99
CA PRO A 66 -4.09 -24.07 -4.30
C PRO A 66 -3.98 -22.66 -4.87
N ILE A 67 -4.81 -22.37 -5.88
CA ILE A 67 -5.02 -20.99 -6.33
C ILE A 67 -5.76 -20.28 -5.20
N VAL A 68 -5.05 -19.44 -4.46
CA VAL A 68 -5.63 -18.61 -3.39
C VAL A 68 -6.08 -17.28 -3.99
N GLN A 69 -7.37 -16.97 -3.87
CA GLN A 69 -7.89 -15.65 -4.18
C GLN A 69 -7.75 -14.74 -2.96
N PRO A 70 -7.36 -13.46 -3.15
CA PRO A 70 -7.44 -12.45 -2.10
C PRO A 70 -8.83 -12.41 -1.48
N LEU A 71 -8.90 -12.29 -0.16
CA LEU A 71 -10.18 -12.18 0.56
C LEU A 71 -10.48 -10.72 0.91
N PRO A 72 -11.76 -10.30 0.90
CA PRO A 72 -12.14 -8.99 1.37
C PRO A 72 -11.93 -8.86 2.88
N VAL A 73 -11.53 -7.66 3.33
CA VAL A 73 -11.20 -7.39 4.74
C VAL A 73 -12.44 -7.51 5.63
N ARG A 74 -13.58 -6.99 5.17
CA ARG A 74 -14.86 -7.12 5.88
C ARG A 74 -15.42 -8.54 5.77
N ARG A 75 -16.10 -9.01 6.81
CA ARG A 75 -16.64 -10.38 6.85
C ARG A 75 -17.94 -10.47 6.06
N GLU A 76 -18.70 -9.39 6.06
CA GLU A 76 -20.01 -9.26 5.42
C GLU A 76 -19.95 -9.57 3.92
N PHE A 77 -18.85 -9.21 3.23
CA PHE A 77 -18.62 -9.59 1.83
C PHE A 77 -18.51 -11.11 1.61
N ARG A 78 -18.19 -11.90 2.63
CA ARG A 78 -17.96 -13.35 2.51
C ARG A 78 -19.21 -14.19 2.81
N GLU A 79 -20.26 -13.58 3.33
CA GLU A 79 -21.46 -14.29 3.80
C GLU A 79 -22.42 -14.57 2.65
N HIS A 80 -22.73 -13.56 1.84
CA HIS A 80 -23.63 -13.67 0.70
C HIS A 80 -23.34 -12.59 -0.35
N LYS A 81 -23.96 -12.73 -1.52
CA LYS A 81 -23.85 -11.72 -2.58
C LYS A 81 -24.56 -10.43 -2.20
N LEU A 82 -23.85 -9.30 -2.19
CA LEU A 82 -24.37 -8.01 -1.75
C LEU A 82 -25.00 -7.21 -2.89
N SER A 83 -26.15 -6.58 -2.59
CA SER A 83 -26.83 -5.62 -3.46
C SER A 83 -26.46 -4.17 -3.15
N SER A 84 -26.75 -3.28 -4.09
CA SER A 84 -26.61 -1.82 -3.93
C SER A 84 -27.30 -1.31 -2.66
N GLU A 85 -28.52 -1.76 -2.39
CA GLU A 85 -29.33 -1.33 -1.24
C GLU A 85 -28.73 -1.77 0.10
N GLU A 86 -28.05 -2.91 0.14
CA GLU A 86 -27.37 -3.39 1.34
C GLU A 86 -26.11 -2.58 1.61
N LEU A 87 -25.32 -2.31 0.57
CA LEU A 87 -24.11 -1.49 0.65
C LEU A 87 -24.41 -0.05 1.09
N GLU A 88 -25.53 0.52 0.63
CA GLU A 88 -25.95 1.87 1.04
C GLU A 88 -26.33 1.98 2.51
N LYS A 89 -26.88 0.90 3.10
CA LYS A 89 -27.28 0.87 4.51
C LYS A 89 -26.08 0.88 5.46
N TRP A 90 -24.88 0.57 4.97
CA TRP A 90 -23.70 0.53 5.80
C TRP A 90 -23.29 1.93 6.25
N LYS A 91 -23.30 2.13 7.56
CA LYS A 91 -22.83 3.37 8.19
C LYS A 91 -21.31 3.39 8.18
N VAL A 92 -20.74 4.05 7.18
CA VAL A 92 -19.28 4.24 7.03
C VAL A 92 -18.75 5.46 7.79
N GLY A 93 -19.64 6.29 8.35
CA GLY A 93 -19.26 7.49 9.11
C GLY A 93 -18.50 8.50 8.25
N VAL A 94 -19.12 9.01 7.18
CA VAL A 94 -18.46 9.89 6.19
C VAL A 94 -17.81 11.13 6.83
N GLY A 95 -18.39 11.65 7.91
CA GLY A 95 -17.87 12.78 8.64
C GLY A 95 -17.15 12.44 9.93
N TYR A 96 -16.95 11.15 10.24
CA TYR A 96 -16.29 10.77 11.48
C TYR A 96 -14.84 11.22 11.44
N HIS A 97 -14.49 12.07 12.39
CA HIS A 97 -13.16 12.61 12.55
C HIS A 97 -12.64 12.28 13.95
N ARG A 98 -11.47 11.64 14.02
CA ARG A 98 -10.73 11.48 15.27
C ARG A 98 -10.05 12.80 15.61
N VAL A 99 -10.44 13.41 16.73
CA VAL A 99 -9.83 14.68 17.16
C VAL A 99 -8.35 14.48 17.49
N ALA A 100 -7.47 15.37 17.02
CA ALA A 100 -6.03 15.30 17.29
C ALA A 100 -5.67 15.81 18.70
N GLU A 101 -5.63 14.91 19.68
CA GLU A 101 -5.39 15.25 21.09
C GLU A 101 -3.90 15.26 21.44
N THR A 102 -3.19 14.18 21.11
CA THR A 102 -1.77 14.02 21.45
C THR A 102 -0.86 14.77 20.49
N TRP A 103 0.40 14.99 20.88
CA TRP A 103 1.39 15.57 19.97
C TRP A 103 1.62 14.69 18.73
N SER A 104 1.62 13.36 18.89
CA SER A 104 1.69 12.42 17.77
C SER A 104 0.51 12.58 16.81
N ASP A 105 -0.71 12.80 17.33
CA ASP A 105 -1.88 12.99 16.48
C ASP A 105 -1.81 14.29 15.70
N LYS A 106 -1.36 15.37 16.35
CA LYS A 106 -1.20 16.68 15.70
C LYS A 106 -0.16 16.62 14.57
N VAL A 107 0.95 15.94 14.79
CA VAL A 107 1.98 15.71 13.75
C VAL A 107 1.40 14.89 12.59
N ALA A 108 0.75 13.76 12.89
CA ALA A 108 0.13 12.90 11.87
C ALA A 108 -0.89 13.68 11.02
N PHE A 109 -1.78 14.43 11.68
CA PHE A 109 -2.80 15.24 11.01
C PHE A 109 -2.18 16.33 10.13
N ALA A 110 -1.18 17.05 10.64
CA ALA A 110 -0.48 18.08 9.88
C ALA A 110 0.20 17.51 8.63
N LEU A 111 0.82 16.33 8.74
CA LEU A 111 1.45 15.64 7.60
C LEU A 111 0.42 15.28 6.52
N VAL A 112 -0.75 14.72 6.91
CA VAL A 112 -1.82 14.43 5.95
C VAL A 112 -2.30 15.69 5.24
N LYS A 113 -2.56 16.78 5.98
CA LYS A 113 -3.01 18.05 5.38
C LYS A 113 -1.94 18.66 4.44
N MET A 114 -0.67 18.57 4.82
CA MET A 114 0.45 19.02 3.99
C MET A 114 0.53 18.24 2.67
N LEU A 115 0.38 16.90 2.71
CA LEU A 115 0.44 16.05 1.52
C LEU A 115 -0.82 16.16 0.64
N ARG A 116 -1.97 16.50 1.24
CA ARG A 116 -3.22 16.64 0.51
C ARG A 116 -3.19 17.81 -0.46
N TYR A 117 -2.68 18.96 -0.05
CA TYR A 117 -2.67 20.18 -0.86
C TYR A 117 -2.05 19.98 -2.28
N PRO A 118 -0.81 19.49 -2.42
CA PRO A 118 -0.21 19.29 -3.74
C PRO A 118 -0.95 18.21 -4.55
N THR A 119 -1.48 17.17 -3.88
CA THR A 119 -2.26 16.11 -4.51
C THR A 119 -3.55 16.65 -5.13
N ASP A 120 -4.30 17.47 -4.38
CA ASP A 120 -5.55 18.08 -4.86
C ASP A 120 -5.28 19.01 -6.05
N VAL A 121 -4.17 19.77 -6.03
CA VAL A 121 -3.75 20.63 -7.13
C VAL A 121 -3.38 19.82 -8.38
N PHE A 122 -2.66 18.71 -8.21
CA PHE A 122 -2.22 17.85 -9.31
C PHE A 122 -3.38 17.15 -10.01
N PHE A 123 -4.32 16.59 -9.24
CA PHE A 123 -5.41 15.76 -9.78
C PHE A 123 -6.67 16.53 -10.17
N ARG A 124 -6.96 17.66 -9.51
CA ARG A 124 -8.20 18.42 -9.70
C ARG A 124 -9.43 17.49 -9.66
N LYS A 125 -10.25 17.45 -10.71
CA LYS A 125 -11.47 16.63 -10.82
C LYS A 125 -11.25 15.23 -11.44
N LYS A 126 -10.01 14.77 -11.61
CA LYS A 126 -9.72 13.46 -12.21
C LYS A 126 -9.79 12.33 -11.17
N TYR A 127 -10.99 12.02 -10.67
CA TYR A 127 -11.21 11.08 -9.58
C TYR A 127 -10.59 9.69 -9.82
N ILE A 128 -10.80 9.10 -11.00
CA ILE A 128 -10.26 7.77 -11.31
C ILE A 128 -8.72 7.78 -11.41
N HIS A 129 -8.12 8.85 -11.95
CA HIS A 129 -6.66 8.95 -12.01
C HIS A 129 -6.07 9.12 -10.61
N ARG A 130 -6.76 9.91 -9.77
CA ARG A 130 -6.40 10.10 -8.37
C ARG A 130 -6.47 8.78 -7.61
N ALA A 131 -7.57 8.03 -7.72
CA ALA A 131 -7.71 6.73 -7.08
C ALA A 131 -6.57 5.79 -7.48
N VAL A 132 -6.33 5.59 -8.79
CA VAL A 132 -5.25 4.72 -9.27
C VAL A 132 -3.87 5.11 -8.72
N LEU A 133 -3.51 6.39 -8.65
CA LEU A 133 -2.22 6.77 -8.06
C LEU A 133 -2.22 6.57 -6.54
N LEU A 134 -3.28 6.98 -5.84
CA LEU A 134 -3.34 6.91 -4.38
C LEU A 134 -3.35 5.46 -3.88
N GLU A 135 -4.04 4.53 -4.55
CA GLU A 135 -4.03 3.11 -4.16
C GLU A 135 -2.64 2.48 -4.25
N THR A 136 -1.78 2.97 -5.16
CA THR A 136 -0.40 2.48 -5.25
C THR A 136 0.44 2.87 -4.02
N VAL A 137 0.02 3.91 -3.31
CA VAL A 137 0.65 4.42 -2.09
C VAL A 137 -0.05 3.85 -0.86
N ALA A 138 -1.39 3.73 -0.87
CA ALA A 138 -2.20 3.20 0.22
C ALA A 138 -1.88 1.73 0.55
N ALA A 139 -1.44 0.92 -0.44
CA ALA A 139 -1.00 -0.45 -0.19
C ALA A 139 0.36 -0.58 0.52
N VAL A 140 1.13 0.50 0.69
CA VAL A 140 2.49 0.47 1.26
C VAL A 140 2.51 0.39 2.81
N PRO A 141 1.74 1.20 3.55
CA PRO A 141 1.75 1.23 5.01
C PRO A 141 1.55 -0.13 5.68
N GLY A 142 0.49 -0.86 5.31
CA GLY A 142 0.19 -2.18 5.87
C GLY A 142 1.32 -3.19 5.62
N MET A 143 1.93 -3.15 4.44
CA MET A 143 3.05 -4.04 4.08
C MET A 143 4.30 -3.76 4.93
N VAL A 144 4.68 -2.49 5.05
CA VAL A 144 5.84 -2.06 5.85
C VAL A 144 5.62 -2.38 7.33
N ALA A 145 4.45 -2.02 7.85
CA ALA A 145 4.08 -2.25 9.24
C ALA A 145 4.05 -3.75 9.57
N GLY A 146 3.37 -4.56 8.75
CA GLY A 146 3.28 -6.00 8.90
C GLY A 146 4.67 -6.67 8.88
N ALA A 147 5.53 -6.29 7.95
CA ALA A 147 6.91 -6.80 7.85
C ALA A 147 7.75 -6.43 9.09
N LEU A 148 7.72 -5.18 9.53
CA LEU A 148 8.48 -4.73 10.70
C LEU A 148 7.99 -5.38 12.00
N ARG A 149 6.68 -5.53 12.16
CA ARG A 149 6.08 -6.26 13.29
C ARG A 149 6.44 -7.75 13.26
N HIS A 150 6.41 -8.38 12.09
CA HIS A 150 6.84 -9.76 11.91
C HIS A 150 8.29 -9.97 12.36
N LEU A 151 9.21 -9.15 11.88
CA LEU A 151 10.61 -9.19 12.32
C LEU A 151 10.76 -8.89 13.82
N THR A 152 9.84 -8.11 14.42
CA THR A 152 9.83 -7.81 15.85
C THR A 152 9.42 -9.02 16.68
N SER A 153 8.36 -9.70 16.25
CA SER A 153 7.88 -10.97 16.81
C SER A 153 9.01 -12.01 16.81
N LEU A 154 9.71 -12.17 15.67
CA LEU A 154 10.80 -13.12 15.53
C LEU A 154 11.98 -12.81 16.47
N ARG A 155 12.53 -11.59 16.43
CA ARG A 155 13.73 -11.23 17.21
C ARG A 155 13.49 -11.14 18.72
N ARG A 156 12.23 -11.00 19.14
CA ARG A 156 11.84 -10.97 20.56
C ARG A 156 11.26 -12.30 21.04
N MET A 157 11.03 -13.26 20.15
CA MET A 157 10.36 -14.53 20.42
C MET A 157 9.02 -14.35 21.16
N ARG A 158 8.19 -13.41 20.68
CA ARG A 158 6.90 -13.05 21.30
C ARG A 158 5.77 -13.08 20.29
N HIS A 159 4.57 -13.41 20.75
CA HIS A 159 3.36 -13.28 19.96
C HIS A 159 3.09 -11.81 19.61
N ASP A 160 2.64 -11.55 18.38
CA ASP A 160 2.41 -10.19 17.86
C ASP A 160 1.10 -9.54 18.36
N GLY A 161 0.15 -10.37 18.80
CA GLY A 161 -1.18 -9.90 19.22
C GLY A 161 -2.21 -9.88 18.09
N GLY A 162 -1.85 -10.35 16.89
CA GLY A 162 -2.76 -10.55 15.75
C GLY A 162 -2.73 -9.46 14.67
N TRP A 163 -1.80 -8.50 14.77
CA TRP A 163 -1.70 -7.35 13.87
C TRP A 163 -1.02 -7.66 12.54
N ILE A 164 -0.03 -8.55 12.51
CA ILE A 164 0.70 -8.87 11.26
C ILE A 164 -0.28 -9.25 10.15
N THR A 165 -1.20 -10.18 10.42
CA THR A 165 -2.18 -10.62 9.42
C THR A 165 -3.15 -9.49 9.05
N HIS A 166 -3.62 -8.69 10.01
CA HIS A 166 -4.51 -7.56 9.71
C HIS A 166 -3.84 -6.54 8.78
N LEU A 167 -2.59 -6.17 9.05
CA LEU A 167 -1.84 -5.18 8.26
C LEU A 167 -1.46 -5.70 6.87
N LEU A 168 -1.13 -6.98 6.75
CA LEU A 168 -0.87 -7.59 5.44
C LEU A 168 -2.17 -7.77 4.63
N HIS A 169 -3.30 -8.05 5.29
CA HIS A 169 -4.61 -8.08 4.63
C HIS A 169 -5.07 -6.69 4.17
N GLU A 170 -4.85 -5.64 4.96
CA GLU A 170 -5.06 -4.24 4.56
C GLU A 170 -4.26 -3.92 3.30
N ALA A 171 -2.96 -4.21 3.28
CA ALA A 171 -2.12 -3.99 2.10
C ALA A 171 -2.58 -4.78 0.86
N GLU A 172 -3.11 -5.99 1.04
CA GLU A 172 -3.70 -6.76 -0.05
C GLU A 172 -5.03 -6.16 -0.53
N ASN A 173 -5.87 -5.66 0.36
CA ASN A 173 -7.14 -5.02 0.03
C ASN A 173 -6.94 -3.75 -0.80
N GLU A 174 -6.04 -2.87 -0.37
CA GLU A 174 -5.62 -1.67 -1.11
C GLU A 174 -5.09 -2.04 -2.52
N ARG A 175 -4.31 -3.13 -2.61
CA ARG A 175 -3.86 -3.66 -3.91
C ARG A 175 -5.04 -4.14 -4.76
N MET A 176 -6.08 -4.72 -4.18
CA MET A 176 -7.29 -5.14 -4.90
C MET A 176 -8.13 -3.95 -5.37
N HIS A 177 -8.14 -2.84 -4.65
CA HIS A 177 -8.70 -1.57 -5.15
C HIS A 177 -7.96 -1.14 -6.41
N LEU A 178 -6.63 -1.08 -6.37
CA LEU A 178 -5.79 -0.75 -7.53
C LEU A 178 -6.07 -1.69 -8.72
N MET A 179 -6.07 -3.01 -8.49
CA MET A 179 -6.33 -3.99 -9.55
C MET A 179 -7.71 -3.80 -10.17
N THR A 180 -8.71 -3.43 -9.37
CA THR A 180 -10.04 -3.07 -9.86
C THR A 180 -10.01 -1.81 -10.73
N TRP A 181 -9.39 -0.73 -10.24
CA TRP A 181 -9.33 0.52 -10.99
C TRP A 181 -8.56 0.41 -12.30
N THR A 182 -7.55 -0.47 -12.37
CA THR A 182 -6.83 -0.74 -13.63
C THR A 182 -7.68 -1.39 -14.73
N LYS A 183 -8.83 -2.00 -14.39
CA LYS A 183 -9.80 -2.51 -15.37
C LYS A 183 -10.68 -1.42 -15.96
N ILE A 184 -10.81 -0.29 -15.27
CA ILE A 184 -11.60 0.87 -15.70
C ILE A 184 -10.68 1.91 -16.36
N PHE A 185 -9.45 2.04 -15.88
CA PHE A 185 -8.47 3.01 -16.36
C PHE A 185 -7.11 2.37 -16.60
N ASN A 186 -6.56 2.58 -17.80
CA ASN A 186 -5.23 2.10 -18.12
C ASN A 186 -4.18 3.21 -17.95
N PRO A 187 -3.27 3.13 -16.96
CA PRO A 187 -2.26 4.15 -16.74
C PRO A 187 -1.21 4.19 -17.86
N ARG A 188 -0.84 5.39 -18.29
CA ARG A 188 0.19 5.64 -19.31
C ARG A 188 1.59 5.29 -18.76
N PRO A 189 2.58 5.01 -19.63
CA PRO A 189 3.94 4.68 -19.17
C PRO A 189 4.57 5.73 -18.24
N TRP A 190 4.33 7.02 -18.48
CA TRP A 190 4.83 8.08 -17.61
C TRP A 190 4.14 8.11 -16.24
N GLU A 191 2.85 7.74 -16.16
CA GLU A 191 2.12 7.60 -14.87
C GLU A 191 2.69 6.42 -14.08
N ARG A 192 3.05 5.33 -14.76
CA ARG A 192 3.72 4.19 -14.12
C ARG A 192 5.12 4.55 -13.62
N LEU A 193 5.86 5.39 -14.35
CA LEU A 193 7.14 5.92 -13.88
C LEU A 193 6.96 6.84 -12.67
N LEU A 194 5.91 7.66 -12.65
CA LEU A 194 5.55 8.48 -11.49
C LEU A 194 5.21 7.61 -10.28
N VAL A 195 4.42 6.56 -10.44
CA VAL A 195 4.13 5.57 -9.39
C VAL A 195 5.44 5.01 -8.81
N LEU A 196 6.37 4.56 -9.67
CA LEU A 196 7.66 4.03 -9.23
C LEU A 196 8.46 5.05 -8.39
N ALA A 197 8.53 6.30 -8.85
CA ALA A 197 9.23 7.36 -8.13
C ALA A 197 8.57 7.68 -6.78
N VAL A 198 7.25 7.82 -6.74
CA VAL A 198 6.47 8.10 -5.52
C VAL A 198 6.60 6.95 -4.53
N GLN A 199 6.45 5.70 -4.97
CA GLN A 199 6.65 4.52 -4.11
C GLN A 199 8.07 4.45 -3.57
N GLY A 200 9.09 4.74 -4.39
CA GLY A 200 10.49 4.78 -3.94
C GLY A 200 10.71 5.76 -2.80
N VAL A 201 10.14 6.96 -2.86
CA VAL A 201 10.24 7.95 -1.78
C VAL A 201 9.37 7.56 -0.59
N PHE A 202 8.10 7.25 -0.83
CA PHE A 202 7.11 7.02 0.22
C PHE A 202 7.42 5.76 1.04
N TRP A 203 7.83 4.66 0.40
CA TRP A 203 8.24 3.44 1.10
C TRP A 203 9.34 3.72 2.12
N ASN A 204 10.41 4.40 1.70
CA ASN A 204 11.55 4.68 2.58
C ASN A 204 11.17 5.68 3.69
N ALA A 205 10.39 6.71 3.37
CA ALA A 205 9.91 7.67 4.36
C ALA A 205 9.02 7.00 5.40
N TYR A 206 8.01 6.23 4.97
CA TYR A 206 7.09 5.53 5.86
C TYR A 206 7.81 4.46 6.68
N PHE A 207 8.77 3.73 6.10
CA PHE A 207 9.62 2.78 6.82
C PHE A 207 10.35 3.43 8.00
N VAL A 208 11.01 4.58 7.76
CA VAL A 208 11.71 5.31 8.83
C VAL A 208 10.74 5.82 9.89
N VAL A 209 9.60 6.38 9.48
CA VAL A 209 8.57 6.86 10.41
C VAL A 209 8.01 5.70 11.24
N TYR A 210 7.73 4.54 10.65
CA TYR A 210 7.22 3.38 11.37
C TYR A 210 8.25 2.83 12.37
N LEU A 211 9.52 2.75 11.94
CA LEU A 211 10.61 2.24 12.76
C LEU A 211 10.82 3.07 14.02
N LEU A 212 10.68 4.39 13.92
CA LEU A 212 10.93 5.32 15.03
C LEU A 212 9.65 5.70 15.79
N PHE A 213 8.52 5.83 15.10
CA PHE A 213 7.29 6.45 15.58
C PHE A 213 6.03 5.68 15.09
N PRO A 214 5.83 4.41 15.49
CA PRO A 214 4.71 3.59 15.00
C PRO A 214 3.33 4.19 15.34
N LYS A 215 3.20 4.91 16.45
CA LYS A 215 1.98 5.65 16.84
C LYS A 215 1.60 6.71 15.81
N VAL A 216 2.60 7.49 15.37
CA VAL A 216 2.41 8.54 14.35
C VAL A 216 2.09 7.89 13.00
N ALA A 217 2.78 6.79 12.65
CA ALA A 217 2.56 6.07 11.39
C ALA A 217 1.10 5.59 11.26
N HIS A 218 0.57 4.89 12.27
CA HIS A 218 -0.81 4.42 12.24
C HIS A 218 -1.83 5.56 12.31
N ARG A 219 -1.59 6.60 13.13
CA ARG A 219 -2.50 7.75 13.14
C ARG A 219 -2.51 8.49 11.80
N PHE A 220 -1.36 8.58 11.14
CA PHE A 220 -1.24 9.16 9.80
C PHE A 220 -2.07 8.39 8.78
N VAL A 221 -1.99 7.05 8.77
CA VAL A 221 -2.84 6.22 7.91
C VAL A 221 -4.32 6.44 8.23
N GLY A 222 -4.73 6.41 9.51
CA GLY A 222 -6.12 6.66 9.87
C GLY A 222 -6.68 7.98 9.31
N TYR A 223 -5.88 9.07 9.36
CA TYR A 223 -6.27 10.34 8.75
C TYR A 223 -6.22 10.35 7.21
N LEU A 224 -5.37 9.54 6.57
CA LEU A 224 -5.46 9.33 5.12
C LEU A 224 -6.78 8.67 4.75
N GLU A 225 -7.21 7.68 5.53
CA GLU A 225 -8.44 6.95 5.23
C GLU A 225 -9.71 7.75 5.54
N GLU A 226 -9.69 8.64 6.55
CA GLU A 226 -10.73 9.67 6.68
C GLU A 226 -10.91 10.45 5.36
N GLU A 227 -9.80 10.83 4.74
CA GLU A 227 -9.82 11.57 3.48
C GLU A 227 -10.19 10.69 2.27
N ALA A 228 -9.88 9.40 2.30
CA ALA A 228 -10.31 8.43 1.30
C ALA A 228 -11.83 8.25 1.34
N VAL A 229 -12.43 8.07 2.52
CA VAL A 229 -13.89 7.97 2.71
C VAL A 229 -14.63 9.19 2.14
N VAL A 230 -14.10 10.39 2.41
CA VAL A 230 -14.63 11.64 1.82
C VAL A 230 -14.49 11.65 0.31
N SER A 231 -13.32 11.26 -0.22
CA SER A 231 -13.04 11.25 -1.66
C SER A 231 -13.97 10.30 -2.42
N TYR A 232 -14.19 9.10 -1.89
CA TYR A 232 -15.11 8.13 -2.48
C TYR A 232 -16.58 8.57 -2.34
N THR A 233 -16.94 9.30 -1.30
CA THR A 233 -18.28 9.91 -1.21
C THR A 233 -18.49 10.97 -2.30
N HIS A 234 -17.49 11.81 -2.59
CA HIS A 234 -17.57 12.74 -3.73
C HIS A 234 -17.62 12.00 -5.08
N PHE A 235 -16.96 10.85 -5.19
CA PHE A 235 -17.05 10.00 -6.38
C PHE A 235 -18.49 9.49 -6.55
N LEU A 236 -19.13 8.95 -5.50
CA LEU A 236 -20.53 8.52 -5.54
C LEU A 236 -21.46 9.65 -6.00
N HIS A 237 -21.33 10.84 -5.42
CA HIS A 237 -22.13 11.99 -5.85
C HIS A 237 -21.92 12.36 -7.33
N SER A 238 -20.70 12.20 -7.84
CA SER A 238 -20.38 12.45 -9.25
C SER A 238 -20.98 11.39 -10.19
N ILE A 239 -21.21 10.16 -9.70
CA ILE A 239 -21.95 9.14 -10.44
C ILE A 239 -23.45 9.46 -10.39
N ASP A 240 -23.97 9.77 -9.21
CA ASP A 240 -25.40 10.02 -8.97
C ASP A 240 -25.94 11.23 -9.73
N ASN A 241 -25.12 12.27 -9.90
CA ASN A 241 -25.48 13.45 -10.68
C ASN A 241 -25.19 13.31 -12.19
N GLY A 242 -24.73 12.14 -12.65
CA GLY A 242 -24.44 11.85 -14.05
C GLY A 242 -23.15 12.44 -14.60
N SER A 243 -22.29 13.05 -13.78
CA SER A 243 -20.97 13.54 -14.22
C SER A 243 -20.02 12.41 -14.60
N ILE A 244 -20.20 11.23 -14.01
CA ILE A 244 -19.47 10.00 -14.33
C ILE A 244 -20.49 8.91 -14.68
N GLU A 245 -20.25 8.20 -15.78
CA GLU A 245 -21.12 7.12 -16.23
C GLU A 245 -21.08 5.93 -15.26
N ASN A 246 -22.26 5.42 -14.88
CA ASN A 246 -22.40 4.24 -14.03
C ASN A 246 -22.32 2.93 -14.85
N SER A 247 -21.15 2.64 -15.38
CA SER A 247 -20.89 1.46 -16.23
C SER A 247 -20.95 0.14 -15.44
N PRO A 248 -21.04 -1.04 -16.10
CA PRO A 248 -20.97 -2.33 -15.43
C PRO A 248 -19.69 -2.52 -14.60
N ALA A 249 -19.80 -3.12 -13.42
CA ALA A 249 -18.66 -3.40 -12.56
C ALA A 249 -17.69 -4.39 -13.22
N PRO A 250 -16.36 -4.18 -13.09
CA PRO A 250 -15.38 -5.16 -13.53
C PRO A 250 -15.55 -6.51 -12.82
N ARG A 251 -15.31 -7.62 -13.54
CA ARG A 251 -15.46 -8.97 -12.98
C ARG A 251 -14.62 -9.22 -11.72
N ILE A 252 -13.40 -8.68 -11.68
CA ILE A 252 -12.53 -8.75 -10.50
C ILE A 252 -13.18 -8.14 -9.26
N ALA A 253 -13.95 -7.07 -9.41
CA ALA A 253 -14.65 -6.42 -8.30
C ALA A 253 -15.85 -7.26 -7.84
N ILE A 254 -16.62 -7.76 -8.79
CA ILE A 254 -17.78 -8.62 -8.51
C ILE A 254 -17.33 -9.86 -7.73
N ASP A 255 -16.26 -10.52 -8.16
CA ASP A 255 -15.77 -11.73 -7.52
C ASP A 255 -15.10 -11.43 -6.14
N TYR A 256 -14.34 -10.33 -6.01
CA TYR A 256 -13.63 -9.98 -4.77
C TYR A 256 -14.57 -9.51 -3.64
N TRP A 257 -15.47 -8.57 -3.95
CA TRP A 257 -16.46 -8.06 -2.98
C TRP A 257 -17.77 -8.87 -2.99
N ASN A 258 -17.81 -10.00 -3.69
CA ASN A 258 -18.99 -10.86 -3.77
C ASN A 258 -20.27 -10.06 -4.10
N LEU A 259 -20.22 -9.24 -5.15
CA LEU A 259 -21.36 -8.42 -5.56
C LEU A 259 -22.35 -9.24 -6.40
N LYS A 260 -23.57 -8.72 -6.56
CA LYS A 260 -24.50 -9.27 -7.56
C LYS A 260 -23.93 -9.13 -8.98
N ASP A 261 -24.32 -10.04 -9.87
CA ASP A 261 -23.74 -10.14 -11.22
C ASP A 261 -24.09 -8.94 -12.13
N ASP A 262 -25.12 -8.17 -11.77
CA ASP A 262 -25.56 -6.95 -12.44
C ASP A 262 -24.98 -5.67 -11.84
N ALA A 263 -24.08 -5.78 -10.86
CA ALA A 263 -23.45 -4.67 -10.16
C ALA A 263 -22.81 -3.65 -11.11
N LYS A 264 -22.83 -2.39 -10.70
CA LYS A 264 -22.31 -1.25 -11.44
C LYS A 264 -21.11 -0.62 -10.75
N LEU A 265 -20.46 0.32 -11.44
CA LEU A 265 -19.35 1.11 -10.93
C LEU A 265 -19.66 1.73 -9.57
N ARG A 266 -20.89 2.23 -9.38
CA ARG A 266 -21.35 2.78 -8.11
C ARG A 266 -21.26 1.79 -6.95
N ASP A 267 -21.59 0.52 -7.17
CA ASP A 267 -21.53 -0.53 -6.13
C ASP A 267 -20.08 -0.83 -5.74
N VAL A 268 -19.17 -0.82 -6.72
CA VAL A 268 -17.74 -0.94 -6.48
C VAL A 268 -17.24 0.22 -5.61
N VAL A 269 -17.66 1.46 -5.91
CA VAL A 269 -17.28 2.63 -5.12
C VAL A 269 -17.84 2.56 -3.69
N LEU A 270 -19.07 2.05 -3.51
CA LEU A 270 -19.65 1.82 -2.19
C LEU A 270 -18.83 0.79 -1.39
N ALA A 271 -18.45 -0.32 -2.02
CA ALA A 271 -17.68 -1.38 -1.40
C ALA A 271 -16.27 -0.89 -0.99
N VAL A 272 -15.56 -0.22 -1.89
CA VAL A 272 -14.25 0.37 -1.61
C VAL A 272 -14.34 1.38 -0.46
N ARG A 273 -15.30 2.31 -0.48
CA ARG A 273 -15.50 3.27 0.62
C ARG A 273 -15.73 2.57 1.97
N ALA A 274 -16.37 1.42 1.98
CA ALA A 274 -16.61 0.65 3.19
C ALA A 274 -15.34 -0.04 3.73
N ASP A 275 -14.43 -0.43 2.85
CA ASP A 275 -13.09 -0.89 3.20
C ASP A 275 -12.25 0.26 3.79
N GLU A 276 -12.26 1.44 3.16
CA GLU A 276 -11.52 2.61 3.68
C GLU A 276 -11.97 3.02 5.09
N ALA A 277 -13.29 2.97 5.33
CA ALA A 277 -13.82 3.23 6.67
C ALA A 277 -13.31 2.20 7.69
N ALA A 278 -13.14 0.93 7.29
CA ALA A 278 -12.58 -0.10 8.15
C ALA A 278 -11.08 0.16 8.40
N HIS A 279 -10.31 0.51 7.37
CA HIS A 279 -8.89 0.84 7.49
C HIS A 279 -8.66 2.07 8.39
N ARG A 280 -9.50 3.11 8.24
CA ARG A 280 -9.55 4.27 9.14
C ARG A 280 -9.68 3.85 10.59
N ASP A 281 -10.73 3.09 10.89
CA ASP A 281 -11.09 2.73 12.26
C ASP A 281 -10.03 1.82 12.88
N VAL A 282 -9.51 0.85 12.11
CA VAL A 282 -8.45 -0.07 12.54
C VAL A 282 -7.14 0.65 12.80
N ASN A 283 -6.71 1.56 11.93
CA ASN A 283 -5.45 2.29 12.11
C ASN A 283 -5.52 3.30 13.25
N HIS A 284 -6.64 4.00 13.43
CA HIS A 284 -6.87 4.80 14.64
C HIS A 284 -6.80 3.93 15.89
N HIS A 285 -7.51 2.82 15.93
CA HIS A 285 -7.53 1.91 17.08
C HIS A 285 -6.14 1.33 17.41
N LEU A 286 -5.35 0.97 16.40
CA LEU A 286 -3.98 0.50 16.60
C LEU A 286 -3.08 1.62 17.16
N ALA A 287 -3.21 2.85 16.65
CA ALA A 287 -2.48 3.99 17.21
C ALA A 287 -2.82 4.18 18.70
N ASP A 288 -4.10 4.08 19.07
CA ASP A 288 -4.54 4.17 20.47
C ASP A 288 -4.00 3.02 21.32
N ARG A 289 -4.10 1.77 20.86
CA ARG A 289 -3.52 0.61 21.56
C ARG A 289 -2.02 0.74 21.79
N LEU A 290 -1.28 1.28 20.82
CA LEU A 290 0.15 1.57 20.96
C LEU A 290 0.41 2.67 22.00
N ILE A 291 -0.42 3.71 22.04
CA ILE A 291 -0.34 4.77 23.06
C ILE A 291 -0.46 4.19 24.46
N HIS A 292 -1.43 3.29 24.67
CA HIS A 292 -1.71 2.65 25.96
C HIS A 292 -0.88 1.39 26.24
N ALA A 293 0.00 0.97 25.33
CA ALA A 293 0.78 -0.26 25.40
C ALA A 293 -0.10 -1.53 25.59
N ARG A 294 -1.27 -1.58 24.95
CA ARG A 294 -2.25 -2.68 24.99
C ARG A 294 -2.50 -3.23 23.59
N GLU A 295 -1.43 -3.71 22.98
CA GLU A 295 -1.45 -4.17 21.58
C GLU A 295 -2.18 -5.51 21.39
N ASP A 296 -2.27 -6.38 22.40
CA ASP A 296 -2.87 -7.70 22.19
C ASP A 296 -4.39 -7.61 21.87
N LEU A 297 -4.81 -8.04 20.68
CA LEU A 297 -6.22 -8.03 20.27
C LEU A 297 -7.09 -8.99 21.09
N ARG A 298 -6.49 -9.96 21.78
CA ARG A 298 -7.20 -10.85 22.70
C ARG A 298 -7.64 -10.15 23.97
N GLU A 299 -7.02 -9.01 24.29
CA GLU A 299 -7.41 -8.19 25.42
C GLU A 299 -8.44 -7.13 24.99
N PRO A 300 -9.52 -6.95 25.78
CA PRO A 300 -10.46 -5.88 25.54
C PRO A 300 -9.76 -4.54 25.73
N PHE A 301 -10.04 -3.62 24.81
CA PHE A 301 -9.56 -2.26 24.87
C PHE A 301 -10.64 -1.36 24.29
N GLN A 302 -11.13 -0.44 25.11
CA GLN A 302 -11.99 0.65 24.67
C GLN A 302 -11.15 1.91 24.79
N PRO A 303 -10.92 2.61 23.69
CA PRO A 303 -10.16 3.84 23.75
C PRO A 303 -11.04 4.99 24.24
N ASP A 304 -10.47 5.86 25.07
CA ASP A 304 -11.12 7.08 25.57
C ASP A 304 -10.91 8.21 24.56
N PHE A 305 -11.69 8.25 23.47
CA PHE A 305 -11.66 9.41 22.57
C PHE A 305 -13.00 9.76 21.95
N GLU A 306 -13.14 11.04 21.63
CA GLU A 306 -14.30 11.60 20.95
C GLU A 306 -14.15 11.46 19.43
N ILE A 307 -15.09 10.73 18.82
CA ILE A 307 -15.32 10.79 17.37
C ILE A 307 -16.35 11.89 17.16
N VAL A 308 -15.94 12.96 16.47
CA VAL A 308 -16.87 14.03 16.11
C VAL A 308 -17.48 13.70 14.76
N ASP A 309 -18.81 13.65 14.70
CA ASP A 309 -19.50 13.57 13.42
C ASP A 309 -19.55 14.94 12.75
N THR A 310 -18.72 15.11 11.73
CA THR A 310 -18.67 16.31 10.89
C THR A 310 -19.47 16.15 9.59
N SER A 311 -20.34 15.14 9.49
CA SER A 311 -21.13 14.81 8.28
C SER A 311 -21.93 15.99 7.76
N ALA A 312 -22.46 16.84 8.65
CA ALA A 312 -23.17 18.07 8.31
C ALA A 312 -22.33 19.08 7.47
N ARG A 313 -21.00 18.95 7.44
CA ARG A 313 -20.11 19.76 6.59
C ARG A 313 -20.03 19.26 5.14
N TYR A 314 -20.42 18.01 4.92
CA TYR A 314 -20.43 17.33 3.62
C TYR A 314 -21.87 17.16 3.09
N GLU A 315 -22.87 17.14 3.97
CA GLU A 315 -24.27 17.19 3.60
C GLU A 315 -24.70 18.60 3.21
N LYS A 316 -24.56 18.90 1.92
CA LYS A 316 -25.61 19.45 1.04
C LYS A 316 -24.97 19.93 -0.24
N VAL A 317 -25.17 19.15 -1.30
CA VAL A 317 -25.04 19.62 -2.68
C VAL A 317 -26.43 19.46 -3.29
N ASP A 318 -27.02 20.54 -3.79
CA ASP A 318 -28.34 20.48 -4.41
C ASP A 318 -28.32 19.67 -5.73
N SER A 319 -29.50 19.43 -6.28
CA SER A 319 -29.73 18.73 -7.55
C SER A 319 -29.05 19.38 -8.76
N GLN A 320 -28.38 20.51 -8.60
CA GLN A 320 -27.62 21.23 -9.61
C GLN A 320 -26.10 21.22 -9.35
N GLY A 321 -25.63 20.47 -8.35
CA GLY A 321 -24.20 20.38 -8.03
C GLY A 321 -23.67 21.57 -7.22
N LYS A 322 -24.54 22.42 -6.67
CA LYS A 322 -24.13 23.59 -5.88
C LYS A 322 -24.19 23.26 -4.39
N ARG A 323 -23.15 23.63 -3.62
CA ARG A 323 -23.17 23.46 -2.16
C ARG A 323 -24.31 24.28 -1.56
N VAL A 324 -25.12 23.67 -0.69
CA VAL A 324 -26.19 24.35 0.04
C VAL A 324 -25.96 24.23 1.55
N GLY A 325 -25.05 25.03 2.11
CA GLY A 325 -24.96 25.34 3.56
C GLY A 325 -23.55 25.28 4.17
N PRO A 326 -23.35 25.83 5.40
CA PRO A 326 -23.75 27.18 5.80
C PRO A 326 -22.90 28.24 5.07
N THR A 327 -23.37 29.49 5.12
CA THR A 327 -22.74 30.67 4.53
C THR A 327 -21.32 30.92 5.05
N ALA A 328 -20.66 31.87 4.37
CA ALA A 328 -19.27 32.29 4.43
C ALA A 328 -18.71 32.78 5.80
N ASP A 329 -19.13 32.19 6.92
CA ASP A 329 -18.86 32.71 8.26
C ASP A 329 -18.07 31.73 9.14
N ASN A 330 -17.67 30.56 8.62
CA ASN A 330 -16.74 29.63 9.28
C ASN A 330 -15.38 29.58 8.57
N GLU A 331 -14.75 30.73 8.37
CA GLU A 331 -13.33 30.89 7.98
C GLU A 331 -12.34 30.56 9.12
N GLY A 332 -12.60 29.52 9.89
CA GLY A 332 -11.74 29.13 11.01
C GLY A 332 -11.61 27.62 11.11
N LEU A 333 -10.61 27.06 10.42
CA LEU A 333 -9.92 25.75 10.65
C LEU A 333 -9.33 25.13 9.37
N ILE A 334 -9.24 25.90 8.28
CA ILE A 334 -8.27 25.68 7.21
C ILE A 334 -7.56 27.02 6.98
N PRO A 335 -6.27 27.21 7.35
CA PRO A 335 -5.55 28.40 6.93
C PRO A 335 -5.42 28.36 5.40
N ARG A 336 -6.11 29.26 4.70
CA ARG A 336 -5.65 29.69 3.38
C ARG A 336 -4.27 30.30 3.59
N VAL A 337 -3.24 29.68 3.03
CA VAL A 337 -1.98 30.40 2.79
C VAL A 337 -2.27 31.36 1.65
N ASP A 338 -2.81 32.53 1.98
CA ASP A 338 -2.92 33.66 1.06
C ASP A 338 -1.52 34.20 0.78
N MET A 339 -0.81 33.53 -0.12
CA MET A 339 0.37 34.10 -0.76
C MET A 339 -0.14 35.11 -1.78
N LYS A 340 -0.37 36.35 -1.33
CA LYS A 340 -0.57 37.51 -2.21
C LYS A 340 0.67 37.65 -3.09
N LEU A 341 0.66 37.05 -4.28
CA LEU A 341 1.49 37.47 -5.39
C LEU A 341 0.94 38.84 -5.83
N LYS A 342 1.61 39.91 -5.39
CA LYS A 342 1.51 41.20 -6.08
C LYS A 342 2.09 41.02 -7.48
N ALA A 343 1.38 41.60 -8.44
CA ALA A 343 1.63 41.58 -9.88
C ALA A 343 3.07 41.89 -10.28
#